data_AF-A0AA41X8S7-F1
#
_entry.id   AF-A0AA41X8S7-F1
#
_cell.length_a   1.000
_cell.length_b   1.000
_cell.length_c   1.000
_cell.angle_alpha   90.00
_cell.angle_beta   90.00
_cell.angle_gamma   90.00
#
_symmetry.space_group_name_H-M   'P 1'
#
loop_
_entity.id
_entity.type
_entity.pdbx_description
1 polymer ?
#
loop_
_entity_poly.entity_id
_entity_poly.type
_entity_poly.pdbx_seq_one_letter_code
_entity_poly.pdbx_strand_id
1 'polypeptide(L)'
;MKRLSMVLLLGMLLVGCGKEDYKISVSKSPFFKQGTAVPFVIAVEKDGKKAESLDITGHLEMVKMDHGEIPVTFQETAAGTYESKVTLPMEGEWECVVDIGKSEQVVKLKVEKQDAVAKVGKELVKQQELSFYEVLAQLQQTKADHNQLLTHMIGLKSMALLAKEKGYSVSEAKVQEKLAAGKKSYNLAVIQQFGEEKFWKLEQQRIEEALLADQVMDDLYKQEKQKSPKAGEQEWKFNAAKAYEELLESQVGAIKVEIY
;
A
#
# COMPACT_ATOMS: atom_id res chain seq x y z
N MET A 1 -28.67 -5.38 73.19
CA MET A 1 -28.60 -5.00 71.76
C MET A 1 -27.42 -5.74 71.11
N LYS A 2 -27.67 -6.36 69.94
CA LYS A 2 -26.71 -6.94 68.96
C LYS A 2 -25.81 -8.08 69.48
N ARG A 3 -26.23 -9.35 69.53
CA ARG A 3 -26.35 -10.37 68.45
C ARG A 3 -25.09 -10.56 67.57
N LEU A 4 -24.33 -11.59 67.98
CA LEU A 4 -23.57 -12.59 67.22
C LEU A 4 -23.98 -12.74 65.74
N SER A 5 -23.01 -12.92 64.83
CA SER A 5 -22.99 -14.04 63.89
C SER A 5 -21.73 -14.06 63.00
N MET A 6 -20.95 -15.09 63.25
CA MET A 6 -20.03 -15.82 62.38
C MET A 6 -20.62 -15.97 60.96
N VAL A 7 -19.87 -15.57 59.94
CA VAL A 7 -20.19 -15.88 58.53
C VAL A 7 -19.17 -16.87 57.99
N LEU A 8 -19.73 -18.02 57.63
CA LEU A 8 -19.15 -19.21 57.05
C LEU A 8 -18.54 -18.91 55.68
N LEU A 9 -17.26 -19.21 55.49
CA LEU A 9 -16.59 -19.20 54.19
C LEU A 9 -16.99 -20.48 53.45
N LEU A 10 -18.02 -20.39 52.61
CA LEU A 10 -18.44 -21.48 51.73
C LEU A 10 -17.75 -21.30 50.37
N GLY A 11 -16.75 -22.14 50.10
CA GLY A 11 -16.09 -22.20 48.80
C GLY A 11 -17.03 -22.74 47.72
N MET A 12 -17.24 -21.96 46.67
CA MET A 12 -17.74 -22.46 45.39
C MET A 12 -16.54 -22.65 44.46
N LEU A 13 -16.03 -23.88 44.40
CA LEU A 13 -15.29 -24.37 43.25
C LEU A 13 -16.30 -24.50 42.10
N LEU A 14 -16.35 -23.48 41.24
CA LEU A 14 -17.00 -23.61 39.93
C LEU A 14 -16.12 -24.53 39.08
N VAL A 15 -16.47 -25.82 39.07
CA VAL A 15 -16.03 -26.74 38.03
C VAL A 15 -16.71 -26.29 36.73
N GLY A 16 -16.01 -25.47 35.96
CA GLY A 16 -16.42 -25.13 34.61
C GLY A 16 -16.34 -26.36 33.72
N CYS A 17 -17.48 -26.79 33.17
CA CYS A 17 -17.52 -27.71 32.05
C CYS A 17 -16.65 -27.15 30.91
N GLY A 18 -15.64 -27.91 30.49
CA GLY A 18 -14.64 -27.49 29.51
C GLY A 18 -15.25 -27.20 28.15
N LYS A 19 -15.41 -25.91 27.83
CA LYS A 19 -15.41 -25.42 26.45
C LYS A 19 -13.95 -25.32 26.05
N GLU A 20 -13.54 -26.04 25.01
CA GLU A 20 -12.18 -25.88 24.47
C GLU A 20 -12.03 -24.41 24.00
N ASP A 21 -11.10 -23.67 24.60
CA ASP A 21 -10.94 -22.24 24.36
C ASP A 21 -9.96 -22.03 23.18
N TYR A 22 -10.50 -22.14 21.97
CA TYR A 22 -9.79 -21.76 20.77
C TYR A 22 -9.80 -20.25 20.61
N LYS A 23 -8.70 -19.67 20.13
CA LYS A 23 -8.58 -18.26 19.82
C LYS A 23 -8.19 -18.08 18.36
N ILE A 24 -8.99 -17.33 17.62
CA ILE A 24 -8.72 -17.00 16.21
C ILE A 24 -8.25 -15.55 16.10
N SER A 25 -7.20 -15.31 15.32
CA SER A 25 -6.69 -13.98 15.01
C SER A 25 -6.38 -13.86 13.52
N VAL A 26 -6.52 -12.65 12.96
CA VAL A 26 -6.22 -12.39 11.54
C VAL A 26 -4.76 -12.03 11.39
N SER A 27 -4.00 -12.90 10.75
CA SER A 27 -2.59 -12.67 10.42
C SER A 27 -2.43 -11.88 9.11
N LYS A 28 -3.35 -12.07 8.16
CA LYS A 28 -3.42 -11.29 6.92
C LYS A 28 -4.87 -11.11 6.48
N SER A 29 -5.34 -9.87 6.52
CA SER A 29 -6.69 -9.53 6.06
C SER A 29 -6.76 -9.52 4.53
N PRO A 30 -7.87 -10.00 3.91
CA PRO A 30 -8.04 -9.90 2.47
C PRO A 30 -8.31 -8.45 2.04
N PHE A 31 -8.01 -8.14 0.79
CA PHE A 31 -8.24 -6.84 0.16
C PHE A 31 -9.12 -6.98 -1.07
N PHE A 32 -9.75 -5.90 -1.50
CA PHE A 32 -10.54 -5.89 -2.72
C PHE A 32 -9.67 -5.59 -3.94
N LYS A 33 -9.62 -6.53 -4.89
CA LYS A 33 -9.14 -6.33 -6.26
C LYS A 33 -10.11 -7.04 -7.19
N GLN A 34 -10.75 -6.29 -8.09
CA GLN A 34 -11.86 -6.79 -8.90
C GLN A 34 -11.50 -8.10 -9.61
N GLY A 35 -12.33 -9.14 -9.39
CA GLY A 35 -12.17 -10.46 -10.02
C GLY A 35 -10.93 -11.25 -9.61
N THR A 36 -10.15 -10.79 -8.62
CA THR A 36 -8.92 -11.45 -8.19
C THR A 36 -9.12 -12.15 -6.84
N ALA A 37 -8.74 -13.43 -6.77
CA ALA A 37 -8.69 -14.16 -5.51
C ALA A 37 -7.47 -13.73 -4.69
N VAL A 38 -7.68 -13.34 -3.44
CA VAL A 38 -6.66 -12.80 -2.54
C VAL A 38 -6.50 -13.67 -1.30
N PRO A 39 -5.31 -13.72 -0.68
CA PRO A 39 -5.10 -14.52 0.52
C PRO A 39 -5.80 -13.91 1.75
N PHE A 40 -6.49 -14.76 2.50
CA PHE A 40 -7.02 -14.50 3.83
C PHE A 40 -6.38 -15.48 4.80
N VAL A 41 -5.55 -14.98 5.73
CA VAL A 41 -4.78 -15.82 6.66
C VAL A 41 -5.21 -15.58 8.09
N ILE A 42 -5.52 -16.66 8.80
CA ILE A 42 -5.82 -16.67 10.22
C ILE A 42 -4.77 -17.49 10.98
N ALA A 43 -4.55 -17.13 12.24
CA ALA A 43 -3.82 -17.95 13.20
C ALA A 43 -4.78 -18.46 14.27
N VAL A 44 -4.64 -19.74 14.62
CA VAL A 44 -5.48 -20.44 15.60
C VAL A 44 -4.62 -20.98 16.74
N GLU A 45 -5.01 -20.62 17.95
CA GLU A 45 -4.39 -21.10 19.18
C GLU A 45 -5.40 -21.86 20.03
N LYS A 46 -4.94 -22.88 20.75
CA LYS A 46 -5.65 -23.61 21.79
C LYS A 46 -4.79 -23.60 23.05
N ASP A 47 -5.32 -23.08 24.15
CA ASP A 47 -4.61 -22.99 25.44
C ASP A 47 -3.22 -22.31 25.31
N GLY A 48 -3.13 -21.29 24.45
CA GLY A 48 -1.89 -20.55 24.17
C GLY A 48 -0.86 -21.30 23.31
N LYS A 49 -1.21 -22.46 22.74
CA LYS A 49 -0.37 -23.21 21.79
C LYS A 49 -0.99 -23.16 20.40
N LYS A 50 -0.15 -23.18 19.36
CA LYS A 50 -0.58 -23.30 17.97
C LYS A 50 -1.43 -24.56 17.80
N ALA A 51 -2.65 -24.41 17.31
CA ALA A 51 -3.57 -25.52 17.07
C ALA A 51 -3.40 -26.01 15.63
N GLU A 52 -3.07 -27.28 15.46
CA GLU A 52 -2.73 -27.87 14.17
C GLU A 52 -3.78 -28.91 13.73
N SER A 53 -3.77 -29.26 12.45
CA SER A 53 -4.63 -30.27 11.82
C SER A 53 -6.13 -30.06 12.06
N LEU A 54 -6.57 -28.80 12.09
CA LEU A 54 -7.98 -28.44 12.17
C LEU A 54 -8.61 -28.39 10.77
N ASP A 55 -9.84 -28.87 10.68
CA ASP A 55 -10.72 -28.61 9.53
C ASP A 55 -11.46 -27.29 9.81
N ILE A 56 -11.10 -26.24 9.07
CA ILE A 56 -11.61 -24.89 9.30
C ILE A 56 -12.35 -24.41 8.08
N THR A 57 -13.62 -24.07 8.30
CA THR A 57 -14.49 -23.45 7.30
C THR A 57 -15.03 -22.13 7.81
N GLY A 58 -15.71 -21.40 6.95
CA GLY A 58 -16.45 -20.22 7.36
C GLY A 58 -17.25 -19.63 6.21
N HIS A 59 -17.94 -18.54 6.51
CA HIS A 59 -18.61 -17.72 5.51
C HIS A 59 -18.33 -16.25 5.78
N LEU A 60 -18.06 -15.52 4.70
CA LEU A 60 -17.86 -14.08 4.70
C LEU A 60 -19.17 -13.40 4.30
N GLU A 61 -19.54 -12.36 5.06
CA GLU A 61 -20.69 -11.50 4.78
C GLU A 61 -20.32 -10.03 5.02
N MET A 62 -20.99 -9.12 4.32
CA MET A 62 -20.86 -7.69 4.54
C MET A 62 -21.74 -7.22 5.69
N VAL A 63 -21.18 -6.43 6.61
CA VAL A 63 -21.88 -6.01 7.84
C VAL A 63 -23.08 -5.09 7.57
N LYS A 64 -23.02 -4.30 6.49
CA LYS A 64 -23.98 -3.21 6.22
C LYS A 64 -24.85 -3.42 4.99
N MET A 65 -24.55 -4.40 4.16
CA MET A 65 -25.23 -4.63 2.88
C MET A 65 -25.24 -6.12 2.58
N ASP A 66 -26.38 -6.69 2.20
CA ASP A 66 -26.46 -8.09 1.81
C ASP A 66 -25.97 -8.26 0.36
N HIS A 67 -24.83 -8.94 0.21
CA HIS A 67 -24.27 -9.37 -1.06
C HIS A 67 -24.16 -10.90 -1.16
N GLY A 68 -24.88 -11.62 -0.29
CA GLY A 68 -24.76 -13.05 -0.10
C GLY A 68 -23.54 -13.46 0.73
N GLU A 69 -23.53 -14.74 1.08
CA GLU A 69 -22.44 -15.39 1.81
C GLU A 69 -21.38 -15.92 0.85
N ILE A 70 -20.10 -15.70 1.17
CA ILE A 70 -18.97 -16.27 0.44
C ILE A 70 -18.37 -17.38 1.30
N PRO A 71 -18.52 -18.67 0.94
CA PRO A 71 -17.93 -19.75 1.70
C PRO A 71 -16.40 -19.72 1.59
N VAL A 72 -15.73 -20.02 2.70
CA VAL A 72 -14.28 -20.12 2.78
C VAL A 72 -13.87 -21.43 3.42
N THR A 73 -12.85 -22.06 2.84
CA THR A 73 -12.18 -23.22 3.40
C THR A 73 -10.73 -22.84 3.61
N PHE A 74 -10.20 -23.03 4.81
CA PHE A 74 -8.82 -22.71 5.10
C PHE A 74 -7.95 -23.96 5.08
N GLN A 75 -6.79 -23.86 4.44
CA GLN A 75 -5.77 -24.89 4.43
C GLN A 75 -4.63 -24.51 5.37
N GLU A 76 -4.16 -25.45 6.18
CA GLU A 76 -3.00 -25.21 7.04
C GLU A 76 -1.73 -25.02 6.20
N THR A 77 -1.06 -23.89 6.36
CA THR A 77 0.18 -23.56 5.64
C THR A 77 1.42 -23.61 6.53
N ALA A 78 1.23 -23.47 7.84
CA ALA A 78 2.23 -23.68 8.87
C ALA A 78 1.52 -23.98 10.20
N ALA A 79 2.24 -24.50 11.20
CA ALA A 79 1.67 -24.82 12.51
C ALA A 79 0.83 -23.64 13.07
N GLY A 80 -0.47 -23.89 13.24
CA GLY A 80 -1.45 -22.92 13.73
C GLY A 80 -1.79 -21.78 12.77
N THR A 81 -1.41 -21.86 11.49
CA THR A 81 -1.64 -20.85 10.46
C THR A 81 -2.41 -21.45 9.30
N TYR A 82 -3.53 -20.82 8.98
CA TYR A 82 -4.49 -21.33 8.00
C TYR A 82 -4.79 -20.25 6.97
N GLU A 83 -4.76 -20.61 5.69
CA GLU A 83 -4.96 -19.71 4.56
C GLU A 83 -6.13 -20.14 3.68
N SER A 84 -6.95 -19.17 3.27
CA SER A 84 -7.93 -19.32 2.20
C SER A 84 -7.67 -18.29 1.10
N LYS A 85 -8.15 -18.56 -0.11
CA LYS A 85 -8.17 -17.59 -1.21
C LYS A 85 -9.59 -17.15 -1.47
N VAL A 86 -9.86 -15.86 -1.33
CA VAL A 86 -11.21 -15.29 -1.39
C VAL A 86 -11.31 -14.25 -2.49
N THR A 87 -12.42 -14.25 -3.23
CA THR A 87 -12.71 -13.21 -4.22
C THR A 87 -13.81 -12.33 -3.67
N LEU A 88 -13.45 -11.15 -3.19
CA LEU A 88 -14.41 -10.20 -2.63
C LEU A 88 -15.01 -9.32 -3.74
N PRO A 89 -16.32 -9.07 -3.74
CA PRO A 89 -16.98 -8.25 -4.75
C PRO A 89 -16.68 -6.76 -4.59
N MET A 90 -16.32 -6.30 -3.39
CA MET A 90 -16.05 -4.89 -3.08
C MET A 90 -15.28 -4.68 -1.77
N GLU A 91 -14.73 -3.47 -1.61
CA GLU A 91 -14.22 -2.95 -0.34
C GLU A 91 -15.35 -2.70 0.68
N GLY A 92 -15.04 -2.73 1.98
CA GLY A 92 -16.04 -2.45 3.03
C GLY A 92 -15.76 -3.13 4.37
N GLU A 93 -16.75 -3.04 5.26
CA GLU A 93 -16.78 -3.80 6.51
C GLU A 93 -17.38 -5.18 6.24
N TRP A 94 -16.61 -6.21 6.58
CA TRP A 94 -16.98 -7.61 6.43
C TRP A 94 -16.86 -8.31 7.78
N GLU A 95 -17.56 -9.42 7.92
CA GLU A 95 -17.33 -10.38 8.98
C GLU A 95 -17.19 -11.79 8.41
N CYS A 96 -16.33 -12.59 9.04
CA CYS A 96 -16.18 -14.00 8.76
C CYS A 96 -16.65 -14.77 9.99
N VAL A 97 -17.68 -15.57 9.85
CA VAL A 97 -18.04 -16.58 10.86
C VAL A 97 -17.18 -17.80 10.58
N VAL A 98 -16.18 -18.04 11.42
CA VAL A 98 -15.24 -19.15 11.29
C VAL A 98 -15.71 -20.31 12.14
N ASP A 99 -15.90 -21.47 11.52
CA ASP A 99 -16.23 -22.73 12.17
C ASP A 99 -15.02 -23.68 12.15
N ILE A 100 -14.62 -24.13 13.34
CA ILE A 100 -13.53 -25.10 13.55
C ILE A 100 -14.07 -26.48 13.98
N GLY A 101 -15.36 -26.75 13.73
CA GLY A 101 -16.11 -27.97 14.08
C GLY A 101 -16.54 -28.06 15.54
N LYS A 102 -15.86 -27.34 16.45
CA LYS A 102 -16.13 -27.34 17.91
C LYS A 102 -16.62 -26.00 18.45
N SER A 103 -16.38 -24.92 17.72
CA SER A 103 -16.80 -23.57 18.09
C SER A 103 -16.89 -22.70 16.85
N GLU A 104 -17.80 -21.74 16.87
CA GLU A 104 -17.88 -20.66 15.89
C GLU A 104 -17.33 -19.36 16.49
N GLN A 105 -16.58 -18.59 15.71
CA GLN A 105 -16.08 -17.28 16.11
C GLN A 105 -16.25 -16.27 14.99
N VAL A 106 -16.71 -15.08 15.34
CA VAL A 106 -16.86 -13.97 14.39
C VAL A 106 -15.57 -13.15 14.34
N VAL A 107 -15.01 -13.02 13.15
CA VAL A 107 -13.85 -12.20 12.86
C VAL A 107 -14.28 -11.01 12.02
N LYS A 108 -14.10 -9.79 12.56
CA LYS A 108 -14.41 -8.55 11.83
C LYS A 108 -13.24 -8.14 10.95
N LEU A 109 -13.53 -7.79 9.71
CA LEU A 109 -12.57 -7.41 8.69
C LEU A 109 -12.92 -6.02 8.14
N LYS A 110 -11.89 -5.20 7.95
CA LYS A 110 -12.00 -3.98 7.15
C LYS A 110 -11.23 -4.22 5.85
N VAL A 111 -11.99 -4.51 4.79
CA VAL A 111 -11.45 -4.81 3.46
C VAL A 111 -11.26 -3.49 2.74
N GLU A 112 -10.02 -3.19 2.40
CA GLU A 112 -9.67 -2.00 1.62
C GLU A 112 -9.38 -2.41 0.17
N LYS A 113 -9.65 -1.53 -0.79
CA LYS A 113 -9.27 -1.73 -2.18
C LYS A 113 -7.76 -1.72 -2.29
N GLN A 114 -7.14 -2.78 -2.81
CA GLN A 114 -5.74 -2.72 -3.19
C GLN A 114 -5.64 -2.12 -4.58
N ASP A 115 -5.54 -0.79 -4.62
CA ASP A 115 -5.21 -0.04 -5.82
C ASP A 115 -3.70 0.19 -5.98
N ALA A 116 -2.87 -0.24 -5.03
CA ALA A 116 -1.43 -0.11 -5.11
C ALA A 116 -0.82 -1.12 -6.12
N VAL A 117 -0.02 -0.61 -7.05
CA VAL A 117 0.80 -1.38 -8.00
C VAL A 117 2.27 -1.45 -7.57
N ALA A 118 2.71 -0.50 -6.75
CA ALA A 118 4.00 -0.56 -6.08
C ALA A 118 3.96 0.21 -4.76
N LYS A 119 5.02 0.06 -3.97
CA LYS A 119 5.31 0.83 -2.77
C LYS A 119 6.74 1.30 -2.84
N VAL A 120 6.98 2.59 -2.62
CA VAL A 120 8.30 3.22 -2.58
C VAL A 120 8.50 3.81 -1.18
N GLY A 121 9.19 3.06 -0.33
CA GLY A 121 9.37 3.43 1.08
C GLY A 121 8.06 3.32 1.85
N LYS A 122 7.49 4.46 2.25
CA LYS A 122 6.17 4.52 2.90
C LYS A 122 5.05 4.94 1.94
N GLU A 123 5.38 5.39 0.74
CA GLU A 123 4.40 5.86 -0.24
C GLU A 123 3.92 4.72 -1.13
N LEU A 124 2.62 4.65 -1.39
CA LEU A 124 2.04 3.71 -2.35
C LEU A 124 1.98 4.36 -3.72
N VAL A 125 2.31 3.61 -4.76
CA VAL A 125 2.01 3.96 -6.14
C VAL A 125 0.72 3.28 -6.51
N LYS A 126 -0.32 4.05 -6.80
CA LYS A 126 -1.65 3.53 -7.15
C LYS A 126 -1.79 3.31 -8.65
N GLN A 127 -2.65 2.36 -9.04
CA GLN A 127 -3.05 2.09 -10.42
C GLN A 127 -3.57 3.35 -11.11
N GLN A 128 -4.27 4.23 -10.37
CA GLN A 128 -4.74 5.50 -10.89
C GLN A 128 -3.58 6.44 -11.27
N GLU A 129 -2.50 6.47 -10.48
CA GLU A 129 -1.31 7.26 -10.83
C GLU A 129 -0.68 6.69 -12.10
N LEU A 130 -0.55 5.36 -12.20
CA LEU A 130 0.00 4.71 -13.38
C LEU A 130 -0.83 4.99 -14.65
N SER A 131 -2.16 4.90 -14.57
CA SER A 131 -3.04 5.27 -15.67
C SER A 131 -2.98 6.76 -16.02
N PHE A 132 -2.71 7.63 -15.04
CA PHE A 132 -2.41 9.04 -15.33
C PHE A 132 -1.12 9.19 -16.15
N TYR A 133 -0.06 8.43 -15.83
CA TYR A 133 1.17 8.44 -16.62
C TYR A 133 0.98 7.89 -18.03
N GLU A 134 0.11 6.89 -18.23
CA GLU A 134 -0.29 6.39 -19.55
C GLU A 134 -0.97 7.49 -20.38
N VAL A 135 -1.89 8.25 -19.78
CA VAL A 135 -2.54 9.40 -20.42
C VAL A 135 -1.52 10.51 -20.72
N LEU A 136 -0.61 10.78 -19.80
CA LEU A 136 0.44 11.77 -19.99
C LEU A 136 1.38 11.38 -21.15
N ALA A 137 1.75 10.10 -21.24
CA ALA A 137 2.53 9.57 -22.35
C ALA A 137 1.81 9.74 -23.69
N GLN A 138 0.50 9.50 -23.74
CA GLN A 138 -0.32 9.76 -24.91
C GLN A 138 -0.33 11.24 -25.31
N LEU A 139 -0.53 12.15 -24.34
CA LEU A 139 -0.51 13.60 -24.56
C LEU A 139 0.85 14.09 -25.08
N GLN A 140 1.93 13.47 -24.62
CA GLN A 140 3.31 13.79 -25.01
C GLN A 140 3.80 12.99 -26.22
N GLN A 141 2.97 12.10 -26.77
CA GLN A 141 3.28 11.22 -27.90
C GLN A 141 4.53 10.34 -27.65
N THR A 142 4.74 9.91 -26.41
CA THR A 142 5.83 8.99 -26.05
C THR A 142 5.37 7.54 -26.15
N LYS A 143 6.30 6.64 -26.47
CA LYS A 143 6.05 5.18 -26.63
C LYS A 143 6.55 4.39 -25.43
N ALA A 144 6.26 4.85 -24.22
CA ALA A 144 6.61 4.11 -23.02
C ALA A 144 5.57 3.02 -22.74
N ASP A 145 6.01 1.80 -22.46
CA ASP A 145 5.13 0.75 -21.97
C ASP A 145 4.83 0.89 -20.48
N HIS A 146 3.90 0.07 -19.98
CA HIS A 146 3.47 0.08 -18.59
C HIS A 146 4.61 -0.10 -17.57
N ASN A 147 5.56 -0.99 -17.85
CA ASN A 147 6.68 -1.27 -16.95
C ASN A 147 7.70 -0.13 -16.98
N GLN A 148 7.92 0.48 -18.14
CA GLN A 148 8.77 1.67 -18.28
C GLN A 148 8.19 2.86 -17.52
N LEU A 149 6.88 3.08 -17.60
CA LEU A 149 6.19 4.13 -16.84
C LEU A 149 6.28 3.88 -15.34
N LEU A 150 6.02 2.66 -14.88
CA LEU A 150 6.15 2.31 -13.46
C LEU A 150 7.59 2.51 -12.96
N THR A 151 8.59 2.09 -13.73
CA THR A 151 10.02 2.30 -13.40
C THR A 151 10.33 3.78 -13.28
N HIS A 152 9.87 4.60 -14.23
CA HIS A 152 10.06 6.05 -14.19
C HIS A 152 9.40 6.68 -12.95
N MET A 153 8.17 6.27 -12.62
CA MET A 153 7.46 6.73 -11.42
C MET A 153 8.21 6.39 -10.12
N ILE A 154 8.71 5.16 -10.01
CA ILE A 154 9.50 4.72 -8.85
C ILE A 154 10.76 5.58 -8.73
N GLY A 155 11.46 5.81 -9.84
CA GLY A 155 12.68 6.61 -9.82
C GLY A 155 12.42 8.07 -9.46
N LEU A 156 11.37 8.68 -10.03
CA LEU A 156 10.98 10.04 -9.71
C LEU A 156 10.65 10.20 -8.22
N LYS A 157 9.81 9.32 -7.67
CA LYS A 157 9.44 9.34 -6.25
C LYS A 157 10.64 9.11 -5.34
N SER A 158 11.53 8.19 -5.69
CA SER A 158 12.74 7.91 -4.91
C SER A 158 13.63 9.16 -4.80
N MET A 159 13.82 9.87 -5.91
CA MET A 159 14.63 11.10 -5.92
C MET A 159 13.93 12.27 -5.25
N ALA A 160 12.62 12.38 -5.37
CA ALA A 160 11.84 13.37 -4.63
C ALA A 160 11.88 13.13 -3.11
N LEU A 161 11.83 11.87 -2.67
CA LEU A 161 12.02 11.50 -1.26
C LEU A 161 13.41 11.87 -0.76
N LEU A 162 14.46 11.54 -1.52
CA LEU A 162 15.83 11.94 -1.18
C LEU A 162 15.95 13.47 -1.08
N ALA A 163 15.33 14.21 -2.00
CA ALA A 163 15.34 15.66 -1.96
C ALA A 163 14.72 16.19 -0.65
N LYS A 164 13.55 15.66 -0.26
CA LYS A 164 12.89 16.00 1.01
C LYS A 164 13.76 15.66 2.22
N GLU A 165 14.44 14.51 2.21
CA GLU A 165 15.37 14.12 3.28
C GLU A 165 16.56 15.07 3.41
N LYS A 166 17.03 15.63 2.28
CA LYS A 166 18.05 16.69 2.24
C LYS A 166 17.52 18.07 2.65
N GLY A 167 16.24 18.20 2.96
CA GLY A 167 15.60 19.45 3.36
C GLY A 167 15.15 20.33 2.19
N TYR A 168 15.09 19.79 0.97
CA TYR A 168 14.56 20.51 -0.17
C TYR A 168 13.05 20.72 -0.08
N SER A 169 12.61 21.83 -0.66
CA SER A 169 11.21 22.19 -0.80
C SER A 169 10.99 22.92 -2.13
N VAL A 170 9.73 22.88 -2.59
CA VAL A 170 9.30 23.50 -3.83
C VAL A 170 8.27 24.57 -3.50
N SER A 171 8.40 25.73 -4.13
CA SER A 171 7.42 26.81 -3.95
C SER A 171 6.16 26.55 -4.78
N GLU A 172 5.00 26.83 -4.18
CA GLU A 172 3.70 26.71 -4.86
C GLU A 172 3.65 27.53 -6.16
N ALA A 173 4.25 28.72 -6.18
CA ALA A 173 4.31 29.56 -7.38
C ALA A 173 4.98 28.85 -8.58
N LYS A 174 6.07 28.12 -8.34
CA LYS A 174 6.79 27.39 -9.41
C LYS A 174 5.97 26.20 -9.92
N VAL A 175 5.19 25.57 -9.05
CA VAL A 175 4.26 24.49 -9.40
C VAL A 175 3.14 25.05 -10.29
N GLN A 176 2.52 26.16 -9.87
CA GLN A 176 1.44 26.80 -10.62
C GLN A 176 1.89 27.32 -11.99
N GLU A 177 3.12 27.84 -12.10
CA GLU A 177 3.71 28.24 -13.38
C GLU A 177 3.78 27.05 -14.37
N LYS A 178 4.31 25.91 -13.92
CA LYS A 178 4.40 24.69 -14.76
C LYS A 178 3.02 24.12 -15.10
N LEU A 179 2.08 24.13 -14.15
CA LEU A 179 0.69 23.72 -14.41
C LEU A 179 0.03 24.59 -15.47
N ALA A 180 0.20 25.92 -15.38
CA ALA A 180 -0.36 26.86 -16.36
C ALA A 180 0.23 26.66 -17.75
N ALA A 181 1.51 26.29 -17.85
CA ALA A 181 2.13 25.91 -19.12
C ALA A 181 1.50 24.61 -19.67
N GLY A 182 1.37 23.56 -18.85
CA GLY A 182 0.72 22.30 -19.25
C GLY A 182 -0.71 22.49 -19.76
N LYS A 183 -1.51 23.32 -19.08
CA LYS A 183 -2.88 23.69 -19.49
C LYS A 183 -2.98 24.30 -20.89
N LYS A 184 -1.92 24.95 -21.38
CA LYS A 184 -1.88 25.53 -22.73
C LYS A 184 -1.43 24.53 -23.80
N SER A 185 -0.71 23.49 -23.40
CA SER A 185 -0.04 22.56 -24.32
C SER A 185 -0.80 21.26 -24.54
N TYR A 186 -1.61 20.81 -23.58
CA TYR A 186 -2.29 19.52 -23.66
C TYR A 186 -3.62 19.57 -24.40
N ASN A 187 -3.95 18.44 -25.05
CA ASN A 187 -5.26 18.22 -25.64
C ASN A 187 -6.30 17.98 -24.53
N LEU A 188 -7.17 18.97 -24.30
CA LEU A 188 -8.18 18.93 -23.23
C LEU A 188 -9.20 17.80 -23.40
N ALA A 189 -9.48 17.33 -24.62
CA ALA A 189 -10.43 16.24 -24.83
C ALA A 189 -9.94 14.91 -24.23
N VAL A 190 -8.64 14.64 -24.32
CA VAL A 190 -8.02 13.45 -23.71
C VAL A 190 -8.06 13.55 -22.18
N ILE A 191 -7.79 14.74 -21.64
CA ILE A 191 -7.85 15.02 -20.19
C ILE A 191 -9.28 14.83 -19.65
N GLN A 192 -10.30 15.29 -20.38
CA GLN A 192 -11.70 15.13 -19.99
C GLN A 192 -12.13 13.66 -19.92
N GLN A 193 -11.64 12.79 -20.81
CA GLN A 193 -11.93 11.35 -20.78
C GLN A 193 -11.34 10.66 -19.53
N PHE A 194 -10.18 11.11 -19.05
CA PHE A 194 -9.58 10.61 -17.82
C PHE A 194 -10.27 11.14 -16.55
N GLY A 195 -10.83 12.35 -16.64
CA GLY A 195 -11.40 13.10 -15.53
C GLY A 195 -10.51 14.29 -15.18
N GLU A 196 -10.95 15.47 -15.57
CA GLU A 196 -10.13 16.69 -15.57
C GLU A 196 -9.60 17.08 -14.18
N GLU A 197 -10.45 17.08 -13.15
CA GLU A 197 -10.02 17.40 -11.78
C GLU A 197 -8.94 16.42 -11.27
N LYS A 198 -9.15 15.12 -11.55
CA LYS A 198 -8.21 14.07 -11.17
C LYS A 198 -6.88 14.22 -11.90
N PHE A 199 -6.92 14.51 -13.20
CA PHE A 199 -5.74 14.74 -14.02
C PHE A 199 -4.90 15.89 -13.46
N TRP A 200 -5.51 17.05 -13.22
CA TRP A 200 -4.75 18.23 -12.77
C TRP A 200 -4.19 18.07 -11.37
N LYS A 201 -4.89 17.34 -10.48
CA LYS A 201 -4.37 17.00 -9.16
C LYS A 201 -3.12 16.10 -9.24
N LEU A 202 -3.15 15.09 -10.11
CA LEU A 202 -2.02 14.18 -10.32
C LEU A 202 -0.84 14.87 -11.03
N GLU A 203 -1.13 15.74 -12.01
CA GLU A 203 -0.10 16.53 -12.69
C GLU A 203 0.57 17.52 -11.73
N GLN A 204 -0.19 18.12 -10.81
CA GLN A 204 0.39 18.96 -9.76
C GLN A 204 1.39 18.17 -8.91
N GLN A 205 0.99 17.00 -8.41
CA GLN A 205 1.86 16.15 -7.61
C GLN A 205 3.12 15.74 -8.40
N ARG A 206 2.95 15.33 -9.66
CA ARG A 206 4.08 14.97 -10.53
C ARG A 206 5.05 16.13 -10.72
N ILE A 207 4.55 17.34 -10.93
CA ILE A 207 5.36 18.54 -11.07
C ILE A 207 6.15 18.84 -9.80
N GLU A 208 5.53 18.70 -8.63
CA GLU A 208 6.21 18.85 -7.33
C GLU A 208 7.35 17.85 -7.18
N GLU A 209 7.09 16.56 -7.46
CA GLU A 209 8.10 15.49 -7.42
C GLU A 209 9.25 15.76 -8.41
N ALA A 210 8.93 16.20 -9.64
CA ALA A 210 9.93 16.55 -10.66
C ALA A 210 10.80 17.74 -10.25
N LEU A 211 10.20 18.78 -9.66
CA LEU A 211 10.93 19.94 -9.19
C LEU A 211 11.88 19.61 -8.02
N LEU A 212 11.49 18.68 -7.15
CA LEU A 212 12.36 18.15 -6.09
C LEU A 212 13.53 17.34 -6.67
N ALA A 213 13.25 16.45 -7.63
CA ALA A 213 14.29 15.68 -8.31
C ALA A 213 15.27 16.57 -9.09
N ASP A 214 14.77 17.61 -9.76
CA ASP A 214 15.59 18.62 -10.45
C ASP A 214 16.57 19.31 -9.49
N GLN A 215 16.15 19.61 -8.24
CA GLN A 215 17.05 20.19 -7.23
C GLN A 215 18.22 19.25 -6.87
N VAL A 216 17.98 17.94 -6.83
CA VAL A 216 19.06 16.97 -6.62
C VAL A 216 20.03 16.94 -7.81
N MET A 217 19.51 17.00 -9.03
CA MET A 217 20.35 17.12 -10.23
C MET A 217 21.18 18.40 -10.25
N ASP A 218 20.58 19.54 -9.90
CA ASP A 218 21.26 20.84 -9.82
C ASP A 218 22.43 20.82 -8.83
N ASP A 219 22.27 20.14 -7.70
CA ASP A 219 23.34 19.94 -6.73
C ASP A 219 24.49 19.12 -7.27
N LEU A 220 24.18 17.99 -7.91
CA LEU A 220 25.20 17.14 -8.51
C LEU A 220 25.96 17.91 -9.58
N TYR A 221 25.27 18.69 -10.41
CA TYR A 221 25.89 19.58 -11.37
C TYR A 221 26.83 20.60 -10.71
N LYS A 222 26.39 21.26 -9.62
CA LYS A 222 27.25 22.20 -8.87
C LYS A 222 28.47 21.50 -8.27
N GLN A 223 28.32 20.29 -7.76
CA GLN A 223 29.41 19.49 -7.21
C GLN A 223 30.43 19.12 -8.31
N GLU A 224 29.98 18.67 -9.47
CA GLU A 224 30.89 18.34 -10.58
C GLU A 224 31.64 19.56 -11.09
N LYS A 225 30.98 20.72 -11.15
CA LYS A 225 31.62 22.00 -11.47
C LYS A 225 32.70 22.39 -10.45
N GLN A 226 32.47 22.13 -9.15
CA GLN A 226 33.46 22.40 -8.10
C GLN A 226 34.63 21.42 -8.14
N LYS A 227 34.38 20.13 -8.41
CA LYS A 227 35.42 19.10 -8.53
C LYS A 227 36.30 19.30 -9.76
N SER A 228 35.74 19.82 -10.85
CA SER A 228 36.40 19.92 -12.16
C SER A 228 36.26 21.32 -12.79
N PRO A 229 36.74 22.40 -12.14
CA PRO A 229 36.46 23.79 -12.55
C PRO A 229 37.04 24.18 -13.93
N LYS A 230 37.97 23.37 -14.48
CA LYS A 230 38.57 23.57 -15.80
C LYS A 230 37.87 22.78 -16.92
N ALA A 231 36.98 21.86 -16.56
CA ALA A 231 36.21 21.09 -17.54
C ALA A 231 35.15 21.97 -18.22
N GLY A 232 34.63 21.51 -19.34
CA GLY A 232 33.56 22.19 -20.08
C GLY A 232 32.18 21.93 -19.48
N GLU A 233 31.20 22.77 -19.81
CA GLU A 233 29.81 22.62 -19.33
C GLU A 233 29.20 21.26 -19.69
N GLN A 234 29.49 20.75 -20.89
CA GLN A 234 28.99 19.45 -21.35
C GLN A 234 29.52 18.29 -20.49
N GLU A 235 30.77 18.39 -20.04
CA GLU A 235 31.40 17.39 -19.19
C GLU A 235 30.79 17.40 -17.79
N TRP A 236 30.52 18.59 -17.22
CA TRP A 236 29.80 18.71 -15.94
C TRP A 236 28.40 18.09 -16.02
N LYS A 237 27.65 18.36 -17.10
CA LYS A 237 26.31 17.79 -17.31
C LYS A 237 26.37 16.28 -17.43
N PHE A 238 27.31 15.75 -18.20
CA PHE A 238 27.49 14.31 -18.36
C PHE A 238 27.83 13.63 -17.03
N ASN A 239 28.79 14.17 -16.28
CA ASN A 239 29.19 13.61 -14.99
C ASN A 239 28.08 13.72 -13.94
N ALA A 240 27.32 14.82 -13.93
CA ALA A 240 26.19 15.00 -13.03
C ALA A 240 25.05 14.01 -13.35
N ALA A 241 24.74 13.80 -14.63
CA ALA A 241 23.75 12.81 -15.05
C ALA A 241 24.16 11.39 -14.64
N LYS A 242 25.44 11.03 -14.84
CA LYS A 242 25.98 9.75 -14.39
C LYS A 242 25.88 9.59 -12.86
N ALA A 243 26.28 10.61 -12.10
CA ALA A 243 26.17 10.61 -10.65
C ALA A 243 24.71 10.51 -10.18
N TYR A 244 23.77 11.10 -10.92
CA TYR A 244 22.34 11.01 -10.64
C TYR A 244 21.82 9.59 -10.86
N GLU A 245 22.22 8.91 -11.93
CA GLU A 245 21.85 7.52 -12.19
C GLU A 245 22.39 6.58 -11.10
N GLU A 246 23.66 6.71 -10.73
CA GLU A 246 24.28 5.94 -9.63
C GLU A 246 23.55 6.19 -8.29
N LEU A 247 23.20 7.46 -8.03
CA LEU A 247 22.46 7.83 -6.83
C LEU A 247 21.05 7.26 -6.84
N LEU A 248 20.36 7.30 -7.98
CA LEU A 248 19.04 6.72 -8.14
C LEU A 248 19.05 5.21 -7.89
N GLU A 249 20.01 4.49 -8.48
CA GLU A 249 20.17 3.05 -8.26
C GLU A 249 20.41 2.75 -6.77
N SER A 250 21.28 3.52 -6.13
CA SER A 250 21.54 3.41 -4.69
C SER A 250 20.28 3.68 -3.86
N GLN A 251 19.50 4.72 -4.19
CA GLN A 251 18.26 5.05 -3.49
C GLN A 251 17.19 4.00 -3.66
N VAL A 252 16.97 3.50 -4.88
CA VAL A 252 16.00 2.43 -5.14
C VAL A 252 16.40 1.14 -4.41
N GLY A 253 17.69 0.84 -4.29
CA GLY A 253 18.18 -0.29 -3.50
C GLY A 253 18.06 -0.10 -1.98
N ALA A 254 18.18 1.13 -1.48
CA ALA A 254 18.08 1.45 -0.06
C ALA A 254 16.64 1.60 0.43
N ILE A 255 15.77 2.14 -0.42
CA ILE A 255 14.34 2.30 -0.16
C ILE A 255 13.66 0.95 -0.39
N LYS A 256 12.85 0.49 0.56
CA LYS A 256 12.06 -0.73 0.38
C LYS A 256 11.06 -0.52 -0.76
N VAL A 257 11.37 -1.07 -1.93
CA VAL A 257 10.47 -1.09 -3.09
C VAL A 257 9.78 -2.46 -3.15
N GLU A 258 8.45 -2.46 -3.14
CA GLU A 258 7.62 -3.64 -3.34
C GLU A 258 6.74 -3.41 -4.57
N ILE A 259 6.71 -4.35 -5.51
CA ILE A 259 5.81 -4.34 -6.67
C ILE A 259 4.72 -5.40 -6.42
N TYR A 260 3.46 -5.07 -6.68
CA TYR A 260 2.28 -5.90 -6.33
C TYR A 260 1.59 -6.53 -7.54
#